data_AF-A0A850LUX2-F1
#
_entry.id   AF-A0A850LUX2-F1
#
_cell.length_a   1.000
_cell.length_b   1.000
_cell.length_c   1.000
_cell.angle_alpha   90.00
_cell.angle_beta   90.00
_cell.angle_gamma   90.00
#
_symmetry.space_group_name_H-M   'P 1'
#
loop_
_entity.id
_entity.type
_entity.pdbx_description
1 polymer ?
#
loop_
_entity_poly.entity_id
_entity_poly.type
_entity_poly.pdbx_seq_one_letter_code
_entity_poly.pdbx_strand_id
1 'polypeptide(L)'
;MSILDNLEKLKALVKNELDEKNKEITQLKEEVETNKEKINKIDELESEIQKNKEKIQDLEQEKNELIKFKDEIEPLKKENSSLNKKLEGYRYSIKIISSWLPSQKESIDILITLSESNEHTATFDEIHKRTKIPAVVVKNRVVPLLAEKGLVEVTGDSVKMLEIEE
;
A
#
# COMPACT_ATOMS: atom_id res chain seq x y z
N MET A 1 38.07 55.06 -74.02
CA MET A 1 36.91 54.53 -73.27
C MET A 1 36.07 55.72 -72.85
N SER A 2 34.78 55.73 -73.18
CA SER A 2 33.90 56.88 -72.90
C SER A 2 33.56 56.94 -71.42
N ILE A 3 33.29 58.14 -70.88
CA ILE A 3 32.74 58.30 -69.52
C ILE A 3 31.45 57.49 -69.36
N LEU A 4 30.67 57.37 -70.44
CA LEU A 4 29.44 56.58 -70.49
C LEU A 4 29.69 55.09 -70.18
N ASP A 5 30.72 54.49 -70.79
CA ASP A 5 31.06 53.06 -70.62
C ASP A 5 31.45 52.75 -69.17
N ASN A 6 32.14 53.69 -68.50
CA ASN A 6 32.54 53.54 -67.10
C ASN A 6 31.34 53.63 -66.16
N LEU A 7 30.38 54.50 -66.46
CA LEU A 7 29.12 54.65 -65.70
C LEU A 7 28.26 53.38 -65.78
N GLU A 8 28.16 52.77 -66.97
CA GLU A 8 27.44 51.50 -67.14
C GLU A 8 28.10 50.35 -66.35
N LYS A 9 29.43 50.25 -66.39
CA LYS A 9 30.18 49.26 -65.59
C LYS A 9 29.98 49.45 -64.08
N LEU A 10 30.03 50.69 -63.60
CA LEU A 10 29.81 51.00 -62.19
C LEU A 10 28.39 50.61 -61.76
N LYS A 11 27.39 50.91 -62.59
CA LYS A 11 25.99 50.54 -62.34
C LYS A 11 25.79 49.02 -62.28
N ALA A 12 26.47 48.27 -63.14
CA ALA A 12 26.44 46.81 -63.13
C ALA A 12 27.10 46.24 -61.86
N LEU A 13 28.24 46.78 -61.44
CA LEU A 13 28.91 46.39 -60.19
C LEU A 13 28.03 46.63 -58.96
N VAL A 14 27.46 47.83 -58.84
CA VAL A 14 26.57 48.19 -57.73
C VAL A 14 25.33 47.30 -57.71
N LYS A 15 24.76 46.98 -58.87
CA LYS A 15 23.62 46.05 -58.95
C LYS A 15 24.00 44.65 -58.49
N ASN A 16 25.16 44.13 -58.90
CA ASN A 16 25.62 42.81 -58.49
C ASN A 16 25.87 42.73 -56.98
N GLU A 17 26.54 43.72 -56.38
CA GLU A 17 26.72 43.79 -54.92
C GLU A 17 25.37 43.87 -54.19
N LEU A 18 24.42 44.66 -54.71
CA LEU A 18 23.08 44.76 -54.15
C LEU A 18 22.35 43.41 -54.19
N ASP A 19 22.44 42.70 -55.31
CA ASP A 19 21.82 41.38 -55.49
C ASP A 19 22.46 40.32 -54.58
N GLU A 20 23.78 40.36 -54.38
CA GLU A 20 24.49 39.49 -53.43
C GLU A 20 24.08 39.79 -51.98
N LYS A 21 24.05 41.08 -51.59
CA LYS A 21 23.62 41.49 -50.26
C LYS A 21 22.16 41.13 -49.98
N ASN A 22 21.27 41.23 -50.98
CA ASN A 22 19.88 40.82 -50.82
C ASN A 22 19.73 39.30 -50.61
N LYS A 23 20.57 38.48 -51.27
CA LYS A 23 20.61 37.03 -51.01
C LYS A 23 21.07 36.72 -49.59
N GLU A 24 22.14 37.37 -49.15
CA GLU A 24 22.69 37.22 -47.79
C GLU A 24 21.65 37.63 -46.72
N ILE A 25 20.94 38.74 -46.93
CA ILE A 25 19.84 39.18 -46.05
C ILE A 25 18.70 38.16 -46.01
N THR A 26 18.40 37.51 -47.13
CA THR A 26 17.33 36.50 -47.20
C THR A 26 17.71 35.26 -46.40
N GLN A 27 18.94 34.77 -46.56
CA GLN A 27 19.47 33.65 -45.80
C GLN A 27 19.49 33.94 -44.29
N LEU A 28 19.97 35.13 -43.90
CA LEU A 28 19.99 35.54 -42.49
C LEU A 28 18.59 35.61 -41.88
N LYS A 29 17.57 36.03 -42.64
CA LYS A 29 16.18 36.03 -42.17
C LYS A 29 15.67 34.61 -41.89
N GLU A 30 15.99 33.66 -42.77
CA GLU A 30 15.62 32.24 -42.59
C GLU A 30 16.33 31.62 -41.38
N GLU A 31 17.60 31.93 -41.17
CA GLU A 31 18.36 31.48 -39.98
C GLU A 31 17.80 32.07 -38.68
N VAL A 32 17.44 33.37 -38.68
CA VAL A 32 16.83 34.02 -37.52
C VAL A 32 15.50 33.35 -37.17
N GLU A 33 14.67 33.02 -38.16
CA GLU A 33 13.39 32.37 -37.90
C GLU A 33 13.58 30.94 -37.35
N THR A 34 14.52 30.19 -37.93
CA THR A 34 14.90 28.86 -37.42
C THR A 34 15.41 28.93 -35.98
N ASN A 35 16.17 29.97 -35.62
CA ASN A 35 16.68 30.14 -34.27
C ASN A 35 15.58 30.51 -33.27
N LYS A 36 14.56 31.28 -33.67
CA LYS A 36 13.39 31.54 -32.81
C LYS A 36 12.64 30.26 -32.47
N GLU A 37 12.42 29.38 -33.46
CA GLU A 37 11.77 28.10 -33.22
C GLU A 37 12.55 27.24 -32.21
N LYS A 38 13.88 27.21 -32.33
CA LYS A 38 14.75 26.51 -31.37
C LYS A 38 14.66 27.12 -29.97
N ILE A 39 14.63 28.45 -29.84
CA ILE A 39 14.47 29.14 -28.56
C ILE A 39 13.13 28.78 -27.91
N ASN A 40 12.03 28.85 -28.67
CA ASN A 40 10.71 28.45 -28.16
C ASN A 40 10.72 27.00 -27.66
N LYS A 41 11.45 26.11 -28.35
CA LYS A 41 11.58 24.71 -27.92
C LYS A 41 12.37 24.56 -26.61
N ILE A 42 13.39 25.39 -26.40
CA ILE A 42 14.14 25.42 -25.14
C ILE A 42 13.22 25.86 -23.99
N ASP A 43 12.43 26.91 -24.19
CA ASP A 43 11.50 27.41 -23.17
C ASP A 43 10.46 26.35 -22.76
N GLU A 44 9.94 25.58 -23.73
CA GLU A 44 9.07 24.44 -23.47
C GLU A 44 9.74 23.37 -22.61
N LEU A 45 10.99 23.02 -22.94
CA LEU A 45 11.77 22.02 -22.21
C LEU A 45 12.11 22.48 -20.79
N GLU A 46 12.42 23.77 -20.59
CA GLU A 46 12.66 24.33 -19.26
C GLU A 46 11.40 24.24 -18.38
N SER A 47 10.23 24.53 -18.96
CA SER A 47 8.95 24.36 -18.26
C SER A 47 8.68 22.91 -17.86
N GLU A 48 8.99 21.95 -18.74
CA GLU A 48 8.83 20.52 -18.45
C GLU A 48 9.81 20.03 -17.37
N ILE A 49 11.06 20.50 -17.41
CA ILE A 49 12.06 20.22 -16.37
C ILE A 49 11.57 20.72 -15.01
N GLN A 50 10.98 21.91 -14.95
CA GLN A 50 10.49 22.47 -13.69
C GLN A 50 9.34 21.62 -13.11
N LYS A 51 8.37 21.22 -13.93
CA LYS A 51 7.29 20.30 -13.53
C LYS A 51 7.82 18.95 -13.03
N ASN A 52 8.85 18.42 -13.70
CA ASN A 52 9.46 17.16 -13.30
C ASN A 52 10.19 17.28 -11.96
N LYS A 53 10.82 18.42 -11.65
CA LYS A 53 11.43 18.67 -10.34
C LYS A 53 10.39 18.69 -9.21
N GLU A 54 9.27 19.37 -9.43
CA GLU A 54 8.15 19.40 -8.46
C GLU A 54 7.63 17.98 -8.19
N LYS A 55 7.41 17.19 -9.25
CA LYS A 55 6.98 15.80 -9.11
C LYS A 55 8.00 14.92 -8.36
N ILE A 56 9.29 15.15 -8.55
CA ILE A 56 10.34 14.42 -7.80
C ILE A 56 10.27 14.77 -6.31
N GLN A 57 10.04 16.04 -5.97
CA GLN A 57 9.90 16.46 -4.57
C GLN A 57 8.68 15.82 -3.90
N ASP A 58 7.54 15.76 -4.60
CA ASP A 58 6.33 15.09 -4.10
C ASP A 58 6.60 13.59 -3.85
N LEU A 59 7.27 12.91 -4.79
CA LEU A 59 7.64 11.50 -4.64
C LEU A 59 8.63 11.26 -3.49
N GLU A 60 9.54 12.20 -3.23
CA GLU A 60 10.44 12.12 -2.07
C GLU A 60 9.68 12.25 -0.75
N GLN A 61 8.64 13.10 -0.69
CA GLN A 61 7.78 13.21 0.49
C GLN A 61 7.00 11.92 0.73
N GLU A 62 6.33 11.37 -0.30
CA GLU A 62 5.60 10.09 -0.20
C GLU A 62 6.52 8.95 0.25
N LYS A 63 7.75 8.88 -0.30
CA LYS A 63 8.75 7.91 0.13
C LYS A 63 9.09 8.03 1.61
N ASN A 64 9.22 9.24 2.14
CA ASN A 64 9.53 9.48 3.54
C ASN A 64 8.36 9.07 4.46
N GLU A 65 7.12 9.24 4.04
CA GLU A 65 5.95 8.74 4.77
C GLU A 65 5.91 7.21 4.81
N LEU A 66 6.21 6.55 3.69
CA LEU A 66 6.30 5.08 3.63
C LEU A 66 7.38 4.52 4.57
N ILE A 67 8.50 5.23 4.74
CA ILE A 67 9.55 4.84 5.69
C ILE A 67 9.03 4.88 7.13
N LYS A 68 8.26 5.93 7.51
CA LYS A 68 7.67 6.02 8.84
C LYS A 68 6.73 4.85 9.12
N PHE A 69 5.83 4.51 8.19
CA PHE A 69 4.95 3.36 8.35
C PHE A 69 5.71 2.05 8.50
N LYS A 70 6.81 1.88 7.75
CA LYS A 70 7.66 0.70 7.89
C LYS A 70 8.27 0.59 9.29
N ASP A 71 8.74 1.71 9.83
CA ASP A 71 9.34 1.76 11.16
C ASP A 71 8.30 1.54 12.28
N GLU A 72 7.04 1.91 12.07
CA GLU A 72 5.92 1.62 12.99
C GLU A 72 5.44 0.16 12.94
N ILE A 73 5.53 -0.50 11.78
CA ILE A 73 5.10 -1.90 11.61
C ILE A 73 6.04 -2.89 12.32
N GLU A 74 7.34 -2.62 12.34
CA GLU A 74 8.33 -3.53 12.93
C GLU A 74 8.14 -3.79 14.43
N PRO A 75 7.92 -2.78 15.32
CA PRO A 75 7.63 -3.03 16.72
C PRO A 75 6.30 -3.78 16.90
N LEU A 76 5.27 -3.48 16.12
CA LEU A 76 3.98 -4.19 16.17
C LEU A 76 4.15 -5.68 15.82
N LYS A 77 4.98 -6.02 14.84
CA LYS A 77 5.31 -7.42 14.52
C LYS A 77 5.98 -8.13 15.70
N LYS A 78 6.91 -7.46 16.37
CA LYS A 78 7.60 -8.02 17.54
C LYS A 78 6.66 -8.21 18.72
N GLU A 79 5.80 -7.23 18.98
CA GLU A 79 4.78 -7.32 20.02
C GLU A 79 3.80 -8.46 19.74
N ASN A 80 3.28 -8.57 18.52
CA ASN A 80 2.39 -9.65 18.12
C ASN A 80 3.09 -11.03 18.25
N SER A 81 4.36 -11.15 17.87
CA SER A 81 5.12 -12.39 18.07
C SER A 81 5.28 -12.74 19.55
N SER A 82 5.54 -11.75 20.41
CA SER A 82 5.65 -11.92 21.87
C SER A 82 4.32 -12.36 22.48
N LEU A 83 3.22 -11.70 22.12
CA LEU A 83 1.87 -12.05 22.57
C LEU A 83 1.47 -13.46 22.14
N ASN A 84 1.76 -13.86 20.90
CA ASN A 84 1.49 -15.21 20.42
C ASN A 84 2.25 -16.27 21.23
N LYS A 85 3.54 -16.04 21.56
CA LYS A 85 4.31 -16.95 22.42
C LYS A 85 3.72 -17.05 23.82
N LYS A 86 3.26 -15.93 24.41
CA LYS A 86 2.58 -15.95 25.72
C LYS A 86 1.27 -16.74 25.66
N LEU A 87 0.46 -16.52 24.63
CA LEU A 87 -0.79 -17.27 24.39
C LEU A 87 -0.54 -18.77 24.25
N GLU A 88 0.49 -19.17 23.49
CA GLU A 88 0.90 -20.57 23.36
C GLU A 88 1.29 -21.17 24.71
N GLY A 89 2.07 -20.42 25.52
CA GLY A 89 2.41 -20.80 26.89
C GLY A 89 1.18 -21.01 27.77
N TYR A 90 0.23 -20.07 27.77
CA TYR A 90 -1.01 -20.20 28.51
C TYR A 90 -1.84 -21.41 28.06
N ARG A 91 -1.96 -21.66 26.75
CA ARG A 91 -2.65 -22.84 26.21
C ARG A 91 -2.00 -24.13 26.68
N TYR A 92 -0.68 -24.20 26.68
CA TYR A 92 0.04 -25.35 27.19
C TYR A 92 -0.24 -25.58 28.69
N SER A 93 -0.13 -24.54 29.51
CA SER A 93 -0.46 -24.61 30.94
C SER A 93 -1.90 -25.08 31.20
N ILE A 94 -2.88 -24.55 30.47
CA ILE A 94 -4.29 -24.95 30.60
C ILE A 94 -4.46 -26.43 30.23
N LYS A 95 -3.81 -26.92 29.16
CA LYS A 95 -3.85 -28.34 28.78
C LYS A 95 -3.27 -29.25 29.86
N ILE A 96 -2.17 -28.86 30.49
CA ILE A 96 -1.58 -29.59 31.62
C ILE A 96 -2.55 -29.61 32.80
N ILE A 97 -3.12 -28.47 33.20
CA ILE A 97 -4.10 -28.39 34.30
C ILE A 97 -5.35 -29.23 33.99
N SER A 98 -5.85 -29.18 32.76
CA SER A 98 -6.97 -30.00 32.27
C SER A 98 -6.70 -31.50 32.45
N SER A 99 -5.46 -31.94 32.20
CA SER A 99 -5.07 -33.34 32.43
C SER A 99 -5.09 -33.75 33.91
N TRP A 100 -4.92 -32.79 34.82
CA TRP A 100 -4.95 -33.01 36.28
C TRP A 100 -6.36 -32.89 36.87
N LEU A 101 -7.31 -32.29 36.15
CA LEU A 101 -8.71 -32.16 36.54
C LEU A 101 -9.65 -32.86 35.51
N PRO A 102 -9.66 -34.21 35.44
CA PRO A 102 -10.45 -34.92 34.44
C PRO A 102 -11.94 -34.58 34.43
N SER A 103 -12.50 -34.21 35.58
CA SER A 103 -13.91 -33.80 35.72
C SER A 103 -14.25 -32.49 35.02
N GLN A 104 -13.26 -31.66 34.67
CA GLN A 104 -13.44 -30.37 33.98
C GLN A 104 -12.89 -30.40 32.54
N LYS A 105 -12.28 -31.51 32.12
CA LYS A 105 -11.61 -31.63 30.82
C LYS A 105 -12.51 -31.25 29.65
N GLU A 106 -13.73 -31.79 29.61
CA GLU A 106 -14.68 -31.53 28.51
C GLU A 106 -15.09 -30.05 28.43
N SER A 107 -15.36 -29.42 29.58
CA SER A 107 -15.69 -28.00 29.67
C SER A 107 -14.53 -27.15 29.16
N ILE A 108 -13.30 -27.49 29.54
CA ILE A 108 -12.08 -26.78 29.12
C ILE A 108 -11.84 -26.97 27.61
N ASP A 109 -11.99 -28.18 27.08
CA ASP A 109 -11.78 -28.47 25.66
C ASP A 109 -12.77 -27.67 24.78
N ILE A 110 -14.02 -27.50 25.24
CA ILE A 110 -15.03 -26.68 24.57
C ILE A 110 -14.65 -25.18 24.62
N LEU A 111 -14.25 -24.66 25.78
CA LEU A 111 -13.85 -23.26 25.92
C LEU A 111 -12.58 -22.93 25.10
N ILE A 112 -11.60 -23.85 25.05
CA ILE A 112 -10.44 -23.72 24.16
C ILE A 112 -10.92 -23.66 22.71
N THR A 113 -11.81 -24.57 22.30
CA THR A 113 -12.35 -24.62 20.94
C THR A 113 -13.06 -23.32 20.56
N LEU A 114 -13.87 -22.75 21.46
CA LEU A 114 -14.53 -21.47 21.25
C LEU A 114 -13.52 -20.32 21.19
N SER A 115 -12.55 -20.24 22.10
CA SER A 115 -11.51 -19.20 22.08
C SER A 115 -10.68 -19.19 20.79
N GLU A 116 -10.54 -20.34 20.13
CA GLU A 116 -9.85 -20.52 18.86
C GLU A 116 -10.72 -20.28 17.62
N SER A 117 -12.04 -20.13 17.80
CA SER A 117 -12.99 -19.92 16.71
C SER A 117 -13.19 -18.44 16.43
N ASN A 118 -13.59 -18.12 15.21
CA ASN A 118 -13.90 -16.75 14.81
C ASN A 118 -15.02 -16.19 15.69
N GLU A 119 -14.84 -14.95 16.17
CA GLU A 119 -15.79 -14.26 17.06
C GLU A 119 -16.17 -15.06 18.30
N HIS A 120 -15.28 -15.97 18.72
CA HIS A 120 -15.47 -16.92 19.82
C HIS A 120 -16.76 -17.75 19.73
N THR A 121 -17.19 -18.06 18.51
CA THR A 121 -18.45 -18.75 18.22
C THR A 121 -18.19 -20.01 17.41
N ALA A 122 -18.90 -21.10 17.73
CA ALA A 122 -18.88 -22.35 16.96
C ALA A 122 -20.22 -23.07 17.06
N THR A 123 -20.56 -23.88 16.06
CA THR A 123 -21.72 -24.77 16.07
C THR A 123 -21.47 -26.01 16.94
N PHE A 124 -22.53 -26.67 17.41
CA PHE A 124 -22.40 -27.94 18.15
C PHE A 124 -21.63 -29.00 17.35
N ASP A 125 -21.83 -29.05 16.04
CA ASP A 125 -21.13 -29.98 15.14
C ASP A 125 -19.63 -29.69 15.04
N GLU A 126 -19.24 -28.42 14.95
CA GLU A 126 -17.83 -28.01 14.95
C GLU A 126 -17.15 -28.33 16.28
N ILE A 127 -17.83 -28.04 17.39
CA ILE A 127 -17.35 -28.36 18.74
C ILE A 127 -17.15 -29.86 18.89
N HIS A 128 -18.12 -30.67 18.47
CA HIS A 128 -18.02 -32.13 18.47
C HIS A 128 -16.82 -32.62 17.67
N LYS A 129 -16.64 -32.12 16.44
CA LYS A 129 -15.52 -32.52 15.55
C LYS A 129 -14.16 -32.19 16.14
N ARG A 130 -14.01 -31.01 16.75
CA ARG A 130 -12.73 -30.52 17.28
C ARG A 130 -12.36 -31.14 18.63
N THR A 131 -13.33 -31.31 19.52
CA THR A 131 -13.11 -31.85 20.87
C THR A 131 -13.19 -33.37 20.94
N LYS A 132 -13.87 -34.01 19.96
CA LYS A 132 -14.26 -35.43 19.97
C LYS A 132 -15.21 -35.83 21.11
N ILE A 133 -15.80 -34.86 21.81
CA ILE A 133 -16.87 -35.10 22.80
C ILE A 133 -18.15 -35.43 22.03
N PRO A 134 -18.90 -36.50 22.35
CA PRO A 134 -20.13 -36.85 21.62
C PRO A 134 -21.11 -35.68 21.51
N ALA A 135 -21.70 -35.44 20.34
CA ALA A 135 -22.55 -34.27 20.09
C ALA A 135 -23.71 -34.14 21.10
N VAL A 136 -24.31 -35.26 21.49
CA VAL A 136 -25.37 -35.32 22.52
C VAL A 136 -24.85 -34.87 23.89
N VAL A 137 -23.61 -35.19 24.24
CA VAL A 137 -22.97 -34.78 25.49
C VAL A 137 -22.63 -33.29 25.47
N VAL A 138 -22.13 -32.78 24.35
CA VAL A 138 -21.89 -31.34 24.15
C VAL A 138 -23.20 -30.57 24.36
N LYS A 139 -24.26 -30.97 23.62
CA LYS A 139 -25.54 -30.26 23.57
C LYS A 139 -26.34 -30.34 24.87
N ASN A 140 -26.38 -31.51 25.52
CA ASN A 140 -27.31 -31.74 26.63
C ASN A 140 -26.65 -31.74 28.01
N ARG A 141 -25.32 -31.70 28.09
CA ARG A 141 -24.60 -31.71 29.38
C ARG A 141 -23.62 -30.57 29.50
N VAL A 142 -22.60 -30.53 28.64
CA VAL A 142 -21.45 -29.67 28.90
C VAL A 142 -21.75 -28.20 28.60
N VAL A 143 -22.35 -27.90 27.43
CA VAL A 143 -22.72 -26.53 27.06
C VAL A 143 -23.78 -25.95 28.00
N PRO A 144 -24.85 -26.66 28.39
CA PRO A 144 -25.78 -26.18 29.41
C PRO A 144 -25.11 -25.81 30.73
N LEU A 145 -24.19 -26.64 31.24
CA LEU A 145 -23.43 -26.33 32.46
C LEU A 145 -22.53 -25.10 32.32
N LEU A 146 -21.95 -24.88 31.13
CA LEU A 146 -21.18 -23.67 30.84
C LEU A 146 -22.08 -22.43 30.77
N ALA A 147 -23.29 -22.56 30.21
CA ALA A 147 -24.27 -21.49 30.13
C ALA A 147 -24.83 -21.11 31.51
N GLU A 148 -25.12 -22.09 32.37
CA GLU A 148 -25.52 -21.87 33.77
C GLU A 148 -24.46 -21.09 34.56
N LYS A 149 -23.18 -21.25 34.21
CA LYS A 149 -22.05 -20.53 34.80
C LYS A 149 -21.78 -19.17 34.15
N GLY A 150 -22.58 -18.76 33.17
CA GLY A 150 -22.39 -17.50 32.44
C GLY A 150 -21.13 -17.47 31.58
N LEU A 151 -20.61 -18.63 31.16
CA LEU A 151 -19.39 -18.71 30.35
C LEU A 151 -19.67 -18.76 28.85
N VAL A 152 -20.87 -19.20 28.46
CA VAL A 152 -21.29 -19.29 27.07
C VAL A 152 -22.77 -18.91 26.92
N GLU A 153 -23.13 -18.46 25.73
CA GLU A 153 -24.51 -18.26 25.29
C GLU A 153 -24.82 -19.20 24.13
N VAL A 154 -26.05 -19.73 24.09
CA VAL A 154 -26.52 -20.62 23.03
C VAL A 154 -27.59 -19.91 22.22
N THR A 155 -27.35 -19.73 20.92
CA THR A 155 -28.31 -19.16 19.97
C THR A 155 -28.55 -20.16 18.84
N GLY A 156 -29.71 -20.83 18.87
CA GLY A 156 -30.02 -21.88 17.89
C GLY A 156 -29.04 -23.05 17.98
N ASP A 157 -28.26 -23.26 16.92
CA ASP A 157 -27.24 -24.32 16.84
C ASP A 157 -25.82 -23.82 17.14
N SER A 158 -25.68 -22.54 17.48
CA SER A 158 -24.40 -21.89 17.75
C SER A 158 -24.20 -21.67 19.25
N VAL A 159 -22.96 -21.82 19.68
CA VAL A 159 -22.48 -21.54 21.03
C VAL A 159 -21.43 -20.44 20.94
N LYS A 160 -21.59 -19.39 21.72
CA LYS A 160 -20.66 -18.25 21.78
C LYS A 160 -20.06 -18.15 23.18
N MET A 161 -18.75 -18.00 23.28
CA MET A 161 -18.10 -17.71 24.56
C MET A 161 -18.39 -16.27 24.98
N LEU A 162 -18.74 -16.08 26.24
CA LEU A 162 -18.95 -14.76 26.81
C LEU A 162 -17.62 -14.20 27.33
N GLU A 163 -17.44 -12.88 27.18
CA GLU A 163 -16.34 -12.19 27.82
C GLU A 163 -16.59 -12.18 29.33
N ILE A 164 -15.57 -12.54 30.10
CA ILE A 164 -15.62 -12.41 31.56
C ILE A 164 -15.33 -10.93 31.83
N GLU A 165 -16.34 -10.17 32.23
CA GLU A 165 -16.13 -8.82 32.77
C GLU A 165 -15.27 -8.94 34.04
N GLU A 166 -14.16 -8.19 34.09
CA GLU A 166 -13.25 -8.12 35.25
C GLU A 166 -13.89 -7.44 36.47
#